data_AF-A0A853GGD2-F1
#
_entry.id   AF-A0A853GGD2-F1
#
_cell.length_a   1.000
_cell.length_b   1.000
_cell.length_c   1.000
_cell.angle_alpha   90.00
_cell.angle_beta   90.00
_cell.angle_gamma   90.00
#
_symmetry.space_group_name_H-M   'P 1'
#
loop_
_entity.id
_entity.type
_entity.pdbx_description
1 polymer ?
#
loop_
_entity_poly.entity_id
_entity_poly.type
_entity_poly.pdbx_seq_one_letter_code
_entity_poly.pdbx_strand_id
1 'polypeptide(L)'
;MSNEPLSEVMRIRLTPGQHRRLSEAAALSGLNLSDYVRRRLTAADTLAEELDALRQAVRHLSQISETHAAALETAFLVRATARPEQIAIAQAAMRRRGIEHLSD
;
A
#
# COMPACT_ATOMS: atom_id res chain seq x y z
N MET A 1 -36.20 -21.41 -2.60
CA MET A 1 -34.89 -20.85 -2.99
C MET A 1 -33.84 -21.84 -2.53
N SER A 2 -33.24 -22.56 -3.48
CA SER A 2 -32.36 -23.71 -3.21
C SER A 2 -31.10 -23.24 -2.49
N ASN A 3 -30.82 -23.84 -1.33
CA ASN A 3 -29.67 -23.55 -0.49
C ASN A 3 -28.44 -24.33 -0.99
N GLU A 4 -28.11 -24.12 -2.26
CA GLU A 4 -27.01 -24.82 -2.92
C GLU A 4 -25.69 -24.14 -2.51
N PRO A 5 -24.70 -24.88 -1.98
CA PRO A 5 -23.46 -24.27 -1.54
C PRO A 5 -22.73 -23.66 -2.73
N LEU A 6 -22.40 -22.37 -2.62
CA LEU A 6 -21.69 -21.59 -3.64
C LEU A 6 -20.24 -22.05 -3.90
N SER A 7 -19.74 -23.06 -3.19
CA SER A 7 -18.38 -23.58 -3.34
C SER A 7 -18.27 -25.07 -3.04
N GLU A 8 -17.34 -25.74 -3.72
CA GLU A 8 -17.01 -27.15 -3.48
C GLU A 8 -16.35 -27.39 -2.11
N VAL A 9 -16.41 -28.63 -1.64
CA VAL A 9 -15.74 -29.07 -0.41
C VAL A 9 -14.24 -29.16 -0.63
N MET A 10 -13.47 -28.29 0.02
CA MET A 10 -12.01 -28.32 -0.03
C MET A 10 -11.43 -29.36 0.93
N ARG A 11 -10.58 -30.26 0.41
CA ARG A 11 -9.83 -31.22 1.22
C ARG A 11 -8.43 -30.69 1.52
N ILE A 12 -8.12 -30.49 2.80
CA ILE A 12 -6.83 -30.02 3.26
C ILE A 12 -6.09 -31.17 3.94
N ARG A 13 -4.85 -31.43 3.53
CA ARG A 13 -3.97 -32.39 4.23
C ARG A 13 -3.23 -31.66 5.33
N LEU A 14 -3.41 -32.12 6.56
CA LEU A 14 -2.72 -31.60 7.73
C LEU A 14 -1.81 -32.69 8.29
N THR A 15 -0.59 -32.29 8.66
CA THR A 15 0.25 -33.14 9.50
C THR A 15 -0.39 -33.27 10.90
N PRO A 16 -0.10 -34.34 11.65
CA PRO A 16 -0.65 -34.52 13.00
C PRO A 16 -0.40 -33.32 13.93
N GLY A 17 0.79 -32.69 13.83
CA GLY A 17 1.13 -31.50 14.60
C GLY A 17 0.40 -30.22 14.16
N GLN A 18 0.06 -30.08 12.88
CA GLN A 18 -0.78 -28.99 12.40
C GLN A 18 -2.24 -29.17 12.85
N HIS A 19 -2.77 -30.40 12.73
CA HIS A 19 -4.11 -30.72 13.19
C HIS A 19 -4.29 -30.41 14.67
N ARG A 20 -3.36 -30.85 15.52
CA ARG A 20 -3.42 -30.58 16.97
C ARG A 20 -3.47 -29.08 17.27
N ARG A 21 -2.52 -28.31 16.73
CA ARG A 21 -2.45 -26.85 16.96
C ARG A 21 -3.71 -26.12 16.48
N LEU A 22 -4.21 -26.48 15.30
CA LEU A 22 -5.43 -25.87 14.76
C LEU A 22 -6.66 -26.25 15.58
N SER A 23 -6.74 -27.50 16.04
CA SER A 23 -7.84 -27.97 16.89
C SER A 23 -7.84 -27.29 18.26
N GLU A 24 -6.68 -27.11 18.88
CA GLU A 24 -6.53 -26.36 20.14
C GLU A 24 -6.95 -24.90 19.95
N ALA A 25 -6.48 -24.23 18.90
CA ALA A 25 -6.83 -22.85 18.60
C ALA A 25 -8.32 -22.66 18.25
N ALA A 26 -8.92 -23.63 17.56
CA ALA A 26 -10.36 -23.66 17.28
C ALA A 26 -11.17 -23.79 18.58
N ALA A 27 -10.76 -24.69 19.48
CA ALA A 27 -11.39 -24.85 20.79
C ALA A 27 -11.30 -23.57 21.64
N LEU A 28 -10.14 -22.90 21.66
CA LEU A 28 -9.98 -21.60 22.33
C LEU A 28 -10.88 -20.50 21.75
N SER A 29 -11.22 -20.60 20.46
CA SER A 29 -12.10 -19.66 19.78
C SER A 29 -13.58 -20.06 19.87
N GLY A 30 -13.91 -21.17 20.51
CA GLY A 30 -15.28 -21.72 20.57
C GLY A 30 -15.82 -22.19 19.21
N LEU A 31 -14.95 -22.45 18.23
CA LEU A 31 -15.31 -22.84 16.87
C LEU A 31 -14.95 -24.30 16.63
N ASN A 32 -15.68 -24.95 15.72
CA ASN A 32 -15.21 -26.22 15.16
C ASN A 32 -13.98 -25.98 14.27
N LEU A 33 -13.20 -27.04 14.05
CA LEU A 33 -11.95 -26.96 13.28
C LEU A 33 -12.17 -26.43 11.85
N SER A 34 -13.26 -26.83 11.19
CA SER A 34 -13.57 -26.41 9.81
C SER A 34 -13.83 -24.91 9.73
N ASP A 35 -14.67 -24.37 10.62
CA ASP A 35 -15.05 -22.96 10.63
C ASP A 35 -13.88 -22.08 11.05
N TYR A 36 -13.07 -22.56 12.00
CA TYR A 36 -11.84 -21.89 12.39
C TYR A 36 -10.85 -21.81 11.21
N VAL A 37 -10.65 -22.91 10.49
CA VAL A 37 -9.77 -22.95 9.31
C VAL A 37 -10.33 -22.07 8.18
N ARG A 38 -11.63 -22.11 7.91
CA ARG A 38 -12.28 -21.26 6.91
C ARG A 38 -12.07 -19.78 7.23
N ARG A 39 -12.38 -19.35 8.46
CA ARG A 39 -12.19 -17.97 8.90
C ARG A 39 -10.74 -17.53 8.75
N ARG A 40 -9.80 -18.41 9.10
CA ARG A 40 -8.37 -18.11 9.02
C ARG A 40 -7.86 -18.01 7.58
N LEU A 41 -8.39 -18.83 6.66
CA LEU A 41 -8.08 -18.73 5.24
C LEU A 41 -8.62 -17.42 4.65
N THR A 42 -9.89 -17.08 4.92
CA THR A 42 -10.45 -15.78 4.49
C THR A 42 -9.65 -14.61 5.04
N ALA A 43 -9.26 -14.65 6.32
CA ALA A 43 -8.43 -13.59 6.91
C ALA A 43 -7.03 -13.50 6.27
N ALA A 44 -6.47 -14.62 5.80
CA ALA A 44 -5.20 -14.62 5.09
C ALA A 44 -5.32 -14.01 3.70
N ASP A 45 -6.42 -14.32 2.97
CA ASP A 45 -6.71 -13.74 1.67
C ASP A 45 -6.90 -12.23 1.77
N THR A 46 -7.69 -11.75 2.74
CA THR A 46 -7.88 -10.30 2.96
C THR A 46 -6.57 -9.60 3.32
N LEU A 47 -5.72 -10.23 4.14
CA LEU A 47 -4.43 -9.67 4.52
C LEU A 47 -3.47 -9.61 3.32
N ALA A 48 -3.53 -10.58 2.41
CA ALA A 48 -2.75 -10.55 1.18
C ALA A 48 -3.16 -9.38 0.27
N GLU A 49 -4.47 -9.17 0.10
CA GLU A 49 -5.02 -8.03 -0.66
C GLU A 49 -4.61 -6.68 -0.04
N GLU A 50 -4.74 -6.52 1.27
CA GLU A 50 -4.33 -5.31 1.98
C GLU A 50 -2.82 -5.04 1.84
N LEU A 51 -1.99 -6.08 1.92
CA LEU A 51 -0.54 -5.98 1.76
C LEU A 51 -0.16 -5.57 0.33
N ASP A 52 -0.85 -6.08 -0.67
CA ASP A 52 -0.62 -5.70 -2.06
C ASP A 52 -1.06 -4.26 -2.35
N ALA A 53 -2.19 -3.82 -1.78
CA ALA A 53 -2.60 -2.42 -1.82
C ALA A 53 -1.56 -1.51 -1.17
N LEU A 54 -1.03 -1.89 0.00
CA LEU A 54 0.04 -1.14 0.68
C LEU A 54 1.31 -1.06 -0.17
N ARG A 55 1.74 -2.18 -0.77
CA ARG A 55 2.91 -2.21 -1.67
C ARG A 55 2.71 -1.32 -2.89
N GLN A 56 1.49 -1.24 -3.42
CA GLN A 56 1.17 -0.36 -4.54
C GLN A 56 1.23 1.11 -4.11
N ALA A 57 0.68 1.45 -2.95
CA ALA A 57 0.74 2.80 -2.41
C ALA A 57 2.18 3.26 -2.15
N VAL A 58 3.03 2.39 -1.57
CA VAL A 58 4.46 2.68 -1.35
C VAL A 58 5.18 2.90 -2.67
N ARG A 59 4.96 2.04 -3.69
CA ARG A 59 5.56 2.22 -5.02
C ARG A 59 5.16 3.55 -5.66
N HIS A 60 3.89 3.92 -5.54
CA HIS A 60 3.40 5.19 -6.05
C HIS A 60 4.07 6.39 -5.36
N LEU A 61 4.22 6.33 -4.02
CA LEU A 61 4.93 7.36 -3.26
C LEU A 61 6.41 7.47 -3.66
N SER A 62 7.10 6.34 -3.85
CA SER A 62 8.48 6.34 -4.34
C SER A 62 8.59 7.02 -5.71
N GLN A 63 7.67 6.73 -6.63
CA GLN A 63 7.64 7.36 -7.94
C GLN A 63 7.38 8.87 -7.85
N ILE A 64 6.49 9.31 -6.97
CA ILE A 64 6.27 10.76 -6.71
C ILE A 64 7.56 11.40 -6.17
N SER A 65 8.25 10.74 -5.24
CA SER A 65 9.51 11.26 -4.70
C SER A 65 10.61 11.37 -5.76
N GLU A 66 10.75 10.37 -6.63
CA GLU A 66 11.72 10.37 -7.73
C GLU A 66 11.42 11.48 -8.74
N THR A 67 10.16 11.62 -9.13
CA THR A 67 9.73 12.69 -10.05
C THR A 67 9.92 14.08 -9.43
N HIS A 68 9.65 14.24 -8.14
CA HIS A 68 9.92 15.47 -7.42
C HIS A 68 11.43 15.79 -7.36
N ALA A 69 12.28 14.80 -7.08
CA ALA A 69 13.74 14.97 -7.08
C ALA A 69 14.24 15.41 -8.47
N ALA A 70 13.79 14.76 -9.54
CA ALA A 70 14.14 15.12 -10.91
C ALA A 70 13.66 16.53 -11.29
N ALA A 71 12.46 16.94 -10.83
CA ALA A 71 11.93 18.27 -11.04
C ALA A 71 12.78 19.35 -10.35
N LEU A 72 13.21 19.09 -9.10
CA LEU A 72 14.11 19.99 -8.37
C LEU A 72 15.47 20.11 -9.05
N GLU A 73 16.08 18.99 -9.44
CA GLU A 73 17.37 18.99 -10.15
C GLU A 73 17.27 19.80 -11.45
N THR A 74 16.22 19.57 -12.23
CA THR A 74 15.95 20.33 -13.47
C THR A 74 15.80 21.82 -13.16
N ALA A 75 15.07 22.19 -12.11
CA ALA A 75 14.91 23.58 -11.71
C ALA A 75 16.25 24.23 -11.30
N PHE A 76 17.14 23.50 -10.61
CA PHE A 76 18.48 23.98 -10.26
C PHE A 76 19.36 24.17 -11.50
N LEU A 77 19.33 23.23 -12.45
CA LEU A 77 20.06 23.34 -13.71
C LEU A 77 19.58 24.54 -14.56
N VAL A 78 18.26 24.74 -14.65
CA VAL A 78 17.68 25.91 -15.34
C VAL A 78 18.12 27.20 -14.64
N ARG A 79 18.10 27.24 -13.30
CA ARG A 79 18.56 28.41 -12.54
C ARG A 79 20.05 28.71 -12.78
N ALA A 80 20.89 27.69 -12.92
CA ALA A 80 22.33 27.86 -13.16
C ALA A 80 22.64 28.46 -14.54
N THR A 81 21.75 28.29 -15.51
CA THR A 81 21.93 28.79 -16.90
C THR A 81 21.11 30.05 -17.20
N ALA A 82 20.14 30.39 -16.35
CA ALA A 82 19.26 31.53 -16.53
C ALA A 82 19.93 32.88 -16.23
N ARG A 83 19.51 33.92 -16.94
CA ARG A 83 19.94 35.30 -16.64
C ARG A 83 19.26 35.80 -15.36
N PRO A 84 19.92 36.67 -14.56
CA PRO A 84 19.34 37.21 -13.32
C PRO A 84 17.95 37.86 -13.50
N GLU A 85 17.74 38.54 -14.63
CA GLU A 85 16.45 39.16 -15.01
C GLU A 85 15.33 38.12 -15.16
N GLN A 86 15.63 36.96 -15.74
CA GLN A 86 14.67 35.87 -15.92
C GLN A 86 14.31 35.22 -14.59
N ILE A 87 15.28 35.12 -13.67
CA ILE A 87 15.06 34.64 -12.30
C ILE A 87 14.14 35.61 -11.54
N ALA A 88 14.37 36.92 -11.66
CA ALA A 88 13.55 37.94 -11.02
C ALA A 88 12.08 37.90 -11.52
N ILE A 89 11.86 37.71 -12.82
CA ILE A 89 10.53 37.54 -13.41
C ILE A 89 9.85 36.27 -12.87
N ALA A 90 10.58 35.16 -12.79
CA ALA A 90 10.07 33.90 -12.26
C ALA A 90 9.68 34.02 -10.78
N GLN A 91 10.52 34.65 -9.95
CA GLN A 91 10.22 34.93 -8.54
C GLN A 91 8.99 35.84 -8.37
N ALA A 92 8.87 36.88 -9.19
CA ALA A 92 7.70 37.76 -9.18
C ALA A 92 6.42 37.02 -9.63
N ALA A 93 6.51 36.05 -10.53
CA ALA A 93 5.39 35.18 -10.90
C ALA A 93 5.01 34.20 -9.79
N MET A 94 5.99 33.62 -9.08
CA MET A 94 5.75 32.73 -7.92
C MET A 94 5.05 33.46 -6.78
N ARG A 95 5.52 34.68 -6.44
CA ARG A 95 4.89 35.53 -5.41
C ARG A 95 3.44 35.86 -5.76
N ARG A 96 3.14 36.17 -7.02
CA ARG A 96 1.77 36.42 -7.49
C ARG A 96 0.85 35.20 -7.37
N ARG A 97 1.41 34.00 -7.34
CA ARG A 97 0.68 32.74 -7.13
C ARG A 97 0.59 32.33 -5.66
N GLY A 98 1.09 33.14 -4.73
CA GLY A 98 1.11 32.82 -3.29
C GLY A 98 2.09 31.72 -2.91
N ILE A 99 3.07 31.42 -3.77
CA ILE A 99 4.15 30.47 -3.47
C ILE A 99 5.26 31.28 -2.82
N GLU A 100 5.21 31.43 -1.49
CA GLU A 100 6.23 32.13 -0.71
C GLU A 100 7.48 31.26 -0.50
N HIS A 101 8.64 31.93 -0.37
CA HIS A 101 9.92 31.28 -0.10
C HIS A 101 9.91 30.65 1.31
N LEU A 102 10.00 29.32 1.38
CA LEU A 102 10.67 28.67 2.52
C LEU A 102 12.17 28.92 2.35
N SER A 103 12.62 30.08 2.82
CA SER A 103 14.04 30.40 3.00
C SER A 103 14.13 31.27 4.25
N ASP A 104 13.89 30.65 5.41
CA ASP A 104 14.86 30.45 6.50
C ASP A 104 14.26 29.54 7.58
#